data_AF-A0A7X7FNC8-F1
#
_entry.id   AF-A0A7X7FNC8-F1
#
_cell.length_a   1.000
_cell.length_b   1.000
_cell.length_c   1.000
_cell.angle_alpha   90.00
_cell.angle_beta   90.00
_cell.angle_gamma   90.00
#
_symmetry.space_group_name_H-M   'P 1'
#
loop_
_entity.id
_entity.type
_entity.pdbx_description
1 polymer ?
#
loop_
_entity_poly.entity_id
_entity_poly.type
_entity_poly.pdbx_seq_one_letter_code
_entity_poly.pdbx_strand_id
1 'polypeptide(L)'
;GGEGLNLQFAHVIINYDIPWNPMRLEQRIGRVDRIGQPHAVRAVNFVFEDSVEHRVREVLEEKLAIIFEEFGIDKTGDVLDSAQAGQLFDEMYVEAILNPDKIEDSVASAVARLREQAHEARSTASIFGGPQDLDPGEAQRLLTHPFPHWVERMTVSYLRSHGGRVARGDQGWDLVWPGGQADNNVVFMGKEAERLPAARHLTLEVPRVRDLATRLPRCAPGQPVSVVSIPGISGAIQGFWSLWRIAIATTGSSSAEPAGWSRRRIMPLFLADGGKVYGPTARHIWEQLMATSPQIRAILDPQASQVAFAELQRAAEEYGKPVYDALVQQHRSRLVQEREKAVYAFAARRKAIERIGLAQVRNHRRNLLAMEEQAFYEQLDKKSQAHPEMVPLIILRVEGGRE
;
A
#
# COMPACT_ATOMS: atom_id res chain seq x y z
N GLY A 1 -19.72 2.05 30.06
CA GLY A 1 -18.33 1.85 29.61
C GLY A 1 -18.23 2.16 28.13
N GLY A 2 -17.88 3.41 27.79
CA GLY A 2 -17.93 3.95 26.43
C GLY A 2 -16.69 3.71 25.58
N GLU A 3 -15.65 3.01 26.07
CA GLU A 3 -14.40 2.85 25.33
C GLU A 3 -13.92 1.39 25.30
N GLY A 4 -13.60 0.90 24.09
CA GLY A 4 -12.28 0.31 23.83
C GLY A 4 -12.02 -1.18 24.08
N LEU A 5 -12.98 -2.02 24.46
CA LEU A 5 -12.71 -3.47 24.56
C LEU A 5 -12.84 -4.15 23.18
N ASN A 6 -11.70 -4.54 22.63
CA ASN A 6 -11.63 -5.36 21.42
C ASN A 6 -11.89 -6.84 21.79
N LEU A 7 -13.04 -7.38 21.40
CA LEU A 7 -13.50 -8.72 21.76
C LEU A 7 -13.55 -9.66 20.53
N GLN A 8 -12.70 -9.43 19.53
CA GLN A 8 -12.64 -10.18 18.27
C GLN A 8 -12.43 -11.70 18.42
N PHE A 9 -12.04 -12.19 19.60
CA PHE A 9 -11.96 -13.64 19.88
C PHE A 9 -13.33 -14.27 20.19
N ALA A 10 -14.33 -13.48 20.57
CA ALA A 10 -15.70 -13.92 20.74
C ALA A 10 -16.45 -13.82 19.41
N HIS A 11 -17.55 -14.55 19.25
CA HIS A 11 -18.44 -14.47 18.07
C HIS A 11 -19.93 -14.57 18.46
N VAL A 12 -20.25 -14.61 19.75
CA VAL A 12 -21.62 -14.63 20.26
C VAL A 12 -21.79 -13.50 21.26
N ILE A 13 -22.81 -12.68 21.06
CA ILE A 13 -23.22 -11.61 21.98
C ILE A 13 -24.63 -11.92 22.47
N ILE A 14 -24.85 -11.79 23.77
CA ILE A 14 -26.17 -11.87 24.40
C ILE A 14 -26.47 -10.52 25.04
N ASN A 15 -27.44 -9.80 24.50
CA ASN A 15 -27.94 -8.55 25.05
C ASN A 15 -29.12 -8.84 25.99
N TYR A 16 -28.86 -8.74 27.30
CA TYR A 16 -29.89 -8.87 28.34
C TYR A 16 -30.81 -7.65 28.42
N ASP A 17 -30.24 -6.47 28.17
CA ASP A 17 -30.93 -5.20 28.01
C ASP A 17 -30.74 -4.72 26.58
N ILE A 18 -31.81 -4.25 25.94
CA ILE A 18 -31.71 -3.65 24.61
C ILE A 18 -31.69 -2.14 24.79
N PRO A 19 -30.66 -1.45 24.28
CA PRO A 19 -30.66 0.00 24.31
C PRO A 19 -31.73 0.54 23.36
N TRP A 20 -32.45 1.57 23.81
CA TRP A 20 -33.44 2.30 23.01
C TRP A 20 -32.87 2.83 21.70
N ASN A 21 -31.60 3.23 21.71
CA ASN A 21 -30.93 3.71 20.51
C ASN A 21 -30.33 2.53 19.72
N PRO A 22 -30.81 2.23 18.49
CA PRO A 22 -30.28 1.15 17.65
C PRO A 22 -28.78 1.30 17.39
N MET A 23 -28.27 2.54 17.38
CA MET A 23 -26.85 2.84 17.29
C MET A 23 -26.03 2.10 18.34
N ARG A 24 -26.53 2.13 19.57
CA ARG A 24 -25.81 1.56 20.71
C ARG A 24 -25.82 0.04 20.63
N LEU A 25 -26.86 -0.56 20.04
CA LEU A 25 -26.91 -1.99 19.78
C LEU A 25 -25.89 -2.38 18.70
N GLU A 26 -25.85 -1.64 17.59
CA GLU A 26 -24.86 -1.86 16.53
C GLU A 26 -23.42 -1.66 17.03
N GLN A 27 -23.18 -0.63 17.83
CA GLN A 27 -21.88 -0.43 18.47
C GLN A 27 -21.50 -1.56 19.43
N ARG A 28 -22.47 -2.23 20.08
CA ARG A 28 -22.23 -3.44 20.90
C ARG A 28 -21.84 -4.61 20.00
N ILE A 29 -22.58 -4.84 18.91
CA ILE A 29 -22.33 -5.92 17.95
C ILE A 29 -20.98 -5.72 17.26
N GLY A 30 -20.65 -4.50 16.84
CA GLY A 30 -19.38 -4.12 16.22
C GLY A 30 -18.14 -4.23 17.12
N ARG A 31 -18.29 -4.61 18.41
CA ARG A 31 -17.15 -5.04 19.26
C ARG A 31 -16.66 -6.44 18.89
N VAL A 32 -17.51 -7.22 18.24
CA VAL A 32 -17.32 -8.63 17.87
C VAL A 32 -17.40 -8.82 16.36
N ASP A 33 -18.35 -8.16 15.68
CA ASP A 33 -18.42 -8.10 14.21
C ASP A 33 -17.45 -7.07 13.67
N ARG A 34 -16.25 -7.52 13.30
CA ARG A 34 -15.21 -6.71 12.67
C ARG A 34 -14.57 -7.47 11.52
N ILE A 35 -13.99 -6.73 10.58
CA ILE A 35 -13.16 -7.30 9.52
C ILE A 35 -12.09 -8.21 10.16
N GLY A 36 -12.01 -9.46 9.69
CA GLY A 36 -11.10 -10.48 10.21
C GLY A 36 -11.72 -11.46 11.21
N GLN A 37 -13.01 -11.33 11.57
CA GLN A 37 -13.72 -12.32 12.38
C GLN A 37 -13.92 -13.63 11.58
N PRO A 38 -13.35 -14.78 12.02
CA PRO A 38 -13.43 -16.04 11.27
C PRO A 38 -14.76 -16.79 11.43
N HIS A 39 -15.57 -16.44 12.43
CA HIS A 39 -16.84 -17.11 12.73
C HIS A 39 -18.04 -16.22 12.45
N ALA A 40 -19.17 -16.82 12.04
CA ALA A 40 -20.41 -16.08 11.92
C ALA A 40 -20.82 -15.49 13.28
N VAL A 41 -20.95 -14.16 13.34
CA VAL A 41 -21.33 -13.46 14.56
C VAL A 41 -22.82 -13.67 14.83
N ARG A 42 -23.15 -14.11 16.05
CA ARG A 42 -24.54 -14.31 16.50
C ARG A 42 -24.87 -13.32 17.62
N ALA A 43 -25.80 -12.41 17.35
CA ALA A 43 -26.36 -11.52 18.37
C ALA A 43 -27.72 -12.06 18.83
N VAL A 44 -27.86 -12.33 20.12
CA VAL A 44 -29.11 -12.75 20.76
C VAL A 44 -29.60 -11.60 21.62
N ASN A 45 -30.83 -11.14 21.37
CA ASN A 45 -31.42 -10.00 22.04
C ASN A 45 -32.63 -10.48 22.85
N PHE A 46 -32.62 -10.26 24.17
CA PHE A 46 -33.79 -10.53 25.01
C PHE A 46 -34.69 -9.29 25.06
N VAL A 47 -35.96 -9.48 24.70
CA VAL A 47 -37.02 -8.46 24.74
C VAL A 47 -38.16 -9.02 25.60
N PHE A 48 -38.84 -8.16 26.36
CA PHE A 48 -40.09 -8.55 27.01
C PHE A 48 -41.24 -8.53 26.00
N GLU A 49 -42.08 -9.56 26.04
CA GLU A 49 -43.31 -9.62 25.23
C GLU A 49 -44.28 -8.50 25.66
N ASP A 50 -45.09 -8.00 24.72
CA ASP A 50 -46.10 -6.94 24.93
C ASP A 50 -45.56 -5.61 25.48
N SER A 51 -44.31 -5.28 25.18
CA SER A 51 -43.66 -4.04 25.62
C SER A 51 -43.62 -2.98 24.51
N VAL A 52 -43.55 -1.69 24.88
CA VAL A 52 -43.42 -0.59 23.90
C VAL A 52 -42.12 -0.75 23.10
N GLU A 53 -41.06 -1.26 23.74
CA GLU A 53 -39.78 -1.59 23.13
C GLU A 53 -39.91 -2.64 22.05
N HIS A 54 -40.68 -3.70 22.30
CA HIS A 54 -40.96 -4.76 21.34
C HIS A 54 -41.64 -4.19 20.09
N ARG A 55 -42.67 -3.35 20.27
CA ARG A 55 -43.43 -2.77 19.15
C ARG A 55 -42.63 -1.77 18.33
N VAL A 56 -41.88 -0.87 18.98
CA VAL A 56 -41.03 0.12 18.27
C VAL A 56 -39.95 -0.59 17.45
N ARG A 57 -39.35 -1.65 18.01
CA ARG A 57 -38.32 -2.43 17.33
C ARG A 57 -38.84 -3.15 16.08
N GLU A 58 -39.97 -3.83 16.18
CA GLU A 58 -40.57 -4.58 15.07
C GLU A 58 -40.77 -3.67 13.84
N VAL A 59 -41.41 -2.51 14.05
CA VAL A 59 -41.67 -1.53 12.98
C VAL A 59 -40.37 -0.92 12.44
N LEU A 60 -39.38 -0.70 13.30
CA LEU A 60 -38.10 -0.12 12.90
C LEU A 60 -37.25 -1.11 12.08
N GLU A 61 -37.18 -2.38 12.48
CA GLU A 61 -36.43 -3.42 11.75
C GLU A 61 -37.03 -3.64 10.36
N GLU A 62 -38.37 -3.70 10.24
CA GLU A 62 -39.05 -3.82 8.96
C GLU A 62 -38.74 -2.63 8.03
N LYS A 63 -38.88 -1.39 8.54
CA LYS A 63 -38.66 -0.19 7.71
C LYS A 63 -37.18 0.02 7.36
N LEU A 64 -36.26 -0.27 8.27
CA LEU A 64 -34.82 -0.19 7.98
C LEU A 64 -34.39 -1.22 6.94
N ALA A 65 -34.94 -2.44 6.98
CA ALA A 65 -34.63 -3.48 5.99
C ALA A 65 -34.93 -3.02 4.55
N ILE A 66 -36.07 -2.37 4.34
CA ILE A 66 -36.47 -1.82 3.03
C ILE A 66 -35.47 -0.75 2.54
N ILE A 67 -34.99 0.10 3.45
CA ILE A 67 -34.00 1.14 3.12
C ILE A 67 -32.66 0.49 2.76
N PHE A 68 -32.19 -0.50 3.51
CA PHE A 68 -30.92 -1.15 3.20
C PHE A 68 -30.93 -1.84 1.84
N GLU A 69 -32.05 -2.47 1.49
CA GLU A 69 -32.28 -3.04 0.16
C GLU A 69 -32.28 -1.95 -0.94
N GLU A 70 -33.00 -0.83 -0.73
CA GLU A 70 -33.06 0.26 -1.70
C GLU A 70 -31.70 0.94 -1.92
N PHE A 71 -30.92 1.11 -0.85
CA PHE A 71 -29.65 1.82 -0.91
C PHE A 71 -28.46 0.90 -1.23
N GLY A 72 -28.64 -0.42 -1.27
CA GLY A 72 -27.57 -1.39 -1.50
C GLY A 72 -26.48 -1.33 -0.42
N ILE A 73 -26.89 -1.08 0.84
CA ILE A 73 -25.99 -0.98 1.98
C ILE A 73 -26.12 -2.27 2.77
N ASP A 74 -25.06 -3.10 2.74
CA ASP A 74 -25.06 -4.42 3.40
C ASP A 74 -25.02 -4.34 4.93
N LYS A 75 -24.68 -3.18 5.50
CA LYS A 75 -24.55 -2.99 6.96
C LYS A 75 -25.34 -1.81 7.49
N THR A 76 -26.21 -2.09 8.45
CA THR A 76 -26.91 -1.13 9.32
C THR A 76 -25.98 -0.02 9.83
N GLY A 77 -24.77 -0.39 10.26
CA GLY A 77 -23.76 0.53 10.80
C GLY A 77 -23.35 1.69 9.88
N ASP A 78 -23.34 1.51 8.56
CA ASP A 78 -22.80 2.51 7.63
C ASP A 78 -23.70 3.75 7.48
N VAL A 79 -25.02 3.58 7.65
CA VAL A 79 -25.99 4.70 7.69
C VAL A 79 -26.06 5.30 9.10
N LEU A 80 -25.80 4.45 10.08
CA LEU A 80 -26.05 4.73 11.48
C LEU A 80 -24.88 5.52 12.11
N ASP A 81 -23.62 5.36 11.67
CA ASP A 81 -22.44 5.95 12.31
C ASP A 81 -22.34 7.50 12.36
N SER A 82 -23.36 8.25 11.93
CA SER A 82 -23.43 9.70 12.13
C SER A 82 -23.87 10.07 13.56
N ALA A 83 -23.19 11.04 14.17
CA ALA A 83 -23.56 11.58 15.48
C ALA A 83 -25.00 12.16 15.50
N GLN A 84 -25.53 12.52 14.34
CA GLN A 84 -26.89 13.07 14.15
C GLN A 84 -27.96 11.97 14.12
N ALA A 85 -27.66 10.79 13.56
CA ALA A 85 -28.59 9.66 13.57
C ALA A 85 -28.93 9.20 14.99
N GLY A 86 -27.95 9.23 15.90
CA GLY A 86 -28.17 8.88 17.31
C GLY A 86 -29.24 9.74 17.99
N GLN A 87 -29.24 11.07 17.77
CA GLN A 87 -30.21 11.98 18.37
C GLN A 87 -31.62 11.78 17.81
N LEU A 88 -31.73 11.50 16.51
CA LEU A 88 -33.00 11.27 15.83
C LEU A 88 -33.77 10.08 16.44
N PHE A 89 -33.07 8.98 16.75
CA PHE A 89 -33.71 7.80 17.35
C PHE A 89 -34.08 8.04 18.82
N ASP A 90 -33.28 8.80 19.56
CA ASP A 90 -33.60 9.15 20.95
C ASP A 90 -34.91 9.97 21.01
N GLU A 91 -35.09 10.94 20.11
CA GLU A 91 -36.33 11.73 20.00
C GLU A 91 -37.55 10.88 19.60
N MET A 92 -37.37 10.00 18.60
CA MET A 92 -38.42 9.07 18.14
C MET A 92 -38.90 8.16 19.27
N TYR A 93 -37.99 7.62 20.08
CA TYR A 93 -38.34 6.75 21.21
C TYR A 93 -39.09 7.50 22.31
N VAL A 94 -38.70 8.74 22.60
CA VAL A 94 -39.42 9.58 23.58
C VAL A 94 -40.85 9.83 23.10
N GLU A 95 -41.06 10.14 21.81
CA GLU A 95 -42.41 10.29 21.27
C GLU A 95 -43.23 9.00 21.33
N ALA A 96 -42.63 7.85 21.00
CA ALA A 96 -43.27 6.54 21.04
C ALA A 96 -43.77 6.17 22.45
N ILE A 97 -43.02 6.54 23.49
CA ILE A 97 -43.41 6.32 24.89
C ILE A 97 -44.55 7.27 25.29
N LEU A 98 -44.48 8.53 24.86
CA LEU A 98 -45.47 9.54 25.22
C LEU A 98 -46.79 9.36 24.46
N ASN A 99 -46.75 8.83 23.24
CA ASN A 99 -47.91 8.64 22.37
C ASN A 99 -47.85 7.26 21.67
N PRO A 100 -48.21 6.16 22.35
CA PRO A 100 -48.13 4.81 21.79
C PRO A 100 -48.94 4.60 20.51
N ASP A 101 -50.05 5.32 20.35
CA ASP A 101 -50.91 5.23 19.15
C ASP A 101 -50.26 5.81 17.89
N LYS A 102 -49.15 6.56 18.02
CA LYS A 102 -48.45 7.23 16.91
C LYS A 102 -47.07 6.65 16.60
N ILE A 103 -46.73 5.51 17.17
CA ILE A 103 -45.41 4.86 16.98
C ILE A 103 -45.07 4.73 15.49
N GLU A 104 -46.02 4.29 14.67
CA GLU A 104 -45.78 4.07 13.23
C GLU A 104 -45.45 5.35 12.46
N ASP A 105 -46.08 6.48 12.83
CA ASP A 105 -45.85 7.81 12.26
C ASP A 105 -44.49 8.36 12.66
N SER A 106 -44.14 8.26 13.95
CA SER A 106 -42.84 8.73 14.47
C SER A 106 -41.68 7.93 13.85
N VAL A 107 -41.83 6.61 13.69
CA VAL A 107 -40.83 5.78 12.99
C VAL A 107 -40.75 6.16 11.50
N ALA A 108 -41.89 6.41 10.83
CA ALA A 108 -41.90 6.84 9.44
C ALA A 108 -41.14 8.16 9.23
N SER A 109 -41.34 9.13 10.13
CA SER A 109 -40.65 10.42 10.08
C SER A 109 -39.13 10.30 10.29
N ALA A 110 -38.70 9.47 11.24
CA ALA A 110 -37.28 9.23 11.47
C ALA A 110 -36.62 8.56 10.24
N VAL A 111 -37.27 7.55 9.68
CA VAL A 111 -36.82 6.87 8.46
C VAL A 111 -36.72 7.82 7.27
N ALA A 112 -37.71 8.68 7.06
CA ALA A 112 -37.70 9.65 5.96
C ALA A 112 -36.51 10.63 6.07
N ARG A 113 -36.23 11.12 7.29
CA ARG A 113 -35.10 12.01 7.56
C ARG A 113 -33.75 11.34 7.30
N LEU A 114 -33.57 10.08 7.70
CA LEU A 114 -32.36 9.31 7.41
C LEU A 114 -32.14 9.12 5.92
N ARG A 115 -33.23 8.84 5.18
CA ARG A 115 -33.20 8.67 3.73
C ARG A 115 -32.72 9.92 3.01
N GLU A 116 -33.23 11.09 3.41
CA GLU A 116 -32.82 12.39 2.87
C GLU A 116 -31.34 12.67 3.16
N GLN A 117 -30.89 12.46 4.40
CA GLN A 117 -29.48 12.62 4.78
C GLN A 117 -28.54 11.68 4.01
N ALA A 118 -28.92 10.41 3.83
CA ALA A 118 -28.13 9.46 3.05
C ALA A 118 -28.01 9.90 1.58
N HIS A 119 -29.07 10.49 1.02
CA HIS A 119 -29.06 11.03 -0.34
C HIS A 119 -28.16 12.26 -0.47
N GLU A 120 -28.24 13.21 0.48
CA GLU A 120 -27.36 14.38 0.54
C GLU A 120 -25.88 14.00 0.69
N ALA A 121 -25.57 13.04 1.56
CA ALA A 121 -24.22 12.53 1.74
C ALA A 121 -23.67 11.89 0.45
N ARG A 122 -24.47 11.08 -0.25
CA ARG A 122 -24.08 10.48 -1.55
C ARG A 122 -23.88 11.53 -2.65
N SER A 123 -24.77 12.51 -2.75
CA SER A 123 -24.63 13.59 -3.76
C SER A 123 -23.36 14.42 -3.54
N THR A 124 -22.98 14.65 -2.29
CA THR A 124 -21.73 15.33 -1.92
C THR A 124 -20.52 14.45 -2.20
N ALA A 125 -20.57 13.16 -1.87
CA ALA A 125 -19.50 12.20 -2.14
C ALA A 125 -19.27 11.96 -3.64
N SER A 126 -20.33 12.01 -4.46
CA SER A 126 -20.24 11.89 -5.93
C SER A 126 -19.37 12.98 -6.56
N ILE A 127 -19.18 14.13 -5.89
CA ILE A 127 -18.27 15.19 -6.34
C ILE A 127 -16.79 14.77 -6.20
N PHE A 128 -16.49 13.86 -5.27
CA PHE A 128 -15.14 13.36 -4.99
C PHE A 128 -14.80 12.04 -5.70
N GLY A 129 -15.67 11.57 -6.60
CA GLY A 129 -15.60 10.24 -7.19
C GLY A 129 -16.36 9.23 -6.33
N GLY A 130 -17.20 8.41 -6.96
CA GLY A 130 -17.93 7.35 -6.25
C GLY A 130 -16.96 6.38 -5.54
N PRO A 131 -17.44 5.63 -4.53
CA PRO A 131 -16.65 4.57 -3.93
C PRO A 131 -16.15 3.64 -5.03
N GLN A 132 -14.83 3.46 -5.13
CA GLN A 132 -14.28 2.41 -5.98
C GLN A 132 -14.68 1.08 -5.35
N ASP A 133 -15.37 0.23 -6.12
CA ASP A 133 -15.64 -1.13 -5.70
C ASP A 133 -14.31 -1.82 -5.37
N LEU A 134 -14.19 -2.34 -4.16
CA LEU A 134 -13.02 -3.10 -3.75
C LEU A 134 -13.01 -4.42 -4.52
N ASP A 135 -12.05 -4.62 -5.43
CA ASP A 135 -11.90 -5.88 -6.17
C ASP A 135 -11.32 -6.96 -5.24
N PRO A 136 -12.08 -8.02 -4.89
CA PRO A 136 -11.56 -9.12 -4.08
C PRO A 136 -10.35 -9.81 -4.73
N GLY A 137 -10.27 -9.76 -6.07
CA GLY A 137 -9.14 -10.27 -6.84
C GLY A 137 -7.84 -9.52 -6.57
N GLU A 138 -7.87 -8.20 -6.42
CA GLU A 138 -6.69 -7.40 -6.04
C GLU A 138 -6.22 -7.73 -4.62
N ALA A 139 -7.15 -7.82 -3.67
CA ALA A 139 -6.85 -8.19 -2.29
C ALA A 139 -6.22 -9.60 -2.19
N GLN A 140 -6.79 -10.57 -2.92
CA GLN A 140 -6.25 -11.93 -2.95
C GLN A 140 -4.84 -11.98 -3.56
N ARG A 141 -4.60 -11.22 -4.65
CA ARG A 141 -3.26 -11.13 -5.27
C ARG A 141 -2.24 -10.58 -4.28
N LEU A 142 -2.58 -9.56 -3.50
CA LEU A 142 -1.71 -9.00 -2.46
C LEU A 142 -1.38 -10.04 -1.37
N LEU A 143 -2.38 -10.81 -0.91
CA LEU A 143 -2.20 -11.85 0.12
C LEU A 143 -1.32 -13.01 -0.36
N THR A 144 -1.41 -13.38 -1.63
CA THR A 144 -0.58 -14.45 -2.23
C THR A 144 0.76 -13.98 -2.77
N HIS A 145 1.04 -12.67 -2.70
CA HIS A 145 2.24 -12.13 -3.30
C HIS A 145 3.49 -12.68 -2.59
N PRO A 146 4.53 -13.14 -3.32
CA PRO A 146 5.78 -13.63 -2.72
C PRO A 146 6.63 -12.51 -2.08
N PHE A 147 6.04 -11.33 -1.82
CA PHE A 147 6.77 -10.17 -1.35
C PHE A 147 7.41 -10.40 0.01
N PRO A 148 6.69 -10.96 1.00
CA PRO A 148 7.29 -11.15 2.32
C PRO A 148 8.44 -12.14 2.29
N HIS A 149 8.39 -13.16 1.42
CA HIS A 149 9.50 -14.07 1.18
C HIS A 149 10.76 -13.33 0.71
N TRP A 150 10.63 -12.38 -0.22
CA TRP A 150 11.76 -11.58 -0.69
C TRP A 150 12.28 -10.61 0.37
N VAL A 151 11.40 -10.03 1.18
CA VAL A 151 11.79 -9.17 2.31
C VAL A 151 12.58 -9.97 3.35
N GLU A 152 12.10 -11.16 3.71
CA GLU A 152 12.79 -12.11 4.58
C GLU A 152 14.19 -12.43 4.02
N ARG A 153 14.25 -12.91 2.78
CA ARG A 153 15.51 -13.33 2.16
C ARG A 153 16.51 -12.18 2.05
N MET A 154 16.06 -10.98 1.65
CA MET A 154 16.89 -9.78 1.61
C MET A 154 17.44 -9.44 3.00
N THR A 155 16.58 -9.40 4.01
CA THR A 155 16.95 -9.04 5.39
C THR A 155 17.95 -10.04 5.97
N VAL A 156 17.65 -11.34 5.87
CA VAL A 156 18.51 -12.41 6.37
C VAL A 156 19.86 -12.44 5.65
N SER A 157 19.86 -12.30 4.32
CA SER A 157 21.11 -12.28 3.54
C SER A 157 21.97 -11.07 3.87
N TYR A 158 21.35 -9.90 4.01
CA TYR A 158 22.07 -8.68 4.42
C TYR A 158 22.75 -8.85 5.77
N LEU A 159 22.02 -9.34 6.78
CA LEU A 159 22.56 -9.53 8.12
C LEU A 159 23.71 -10.53 8.14
N ARG A 160 23.60 -11.64 7.38
CA ARG A 160 24.70 -12.63 7.24
C ARG A 160 25.97 -12.04 6.62
N SER A 161 25.83 -11.07 5.72
CA SER A 161 26.97 -10.51 4.97
C SER A 161 27.53 -9.20 5.53
N HIS A 162 26.77 -8.46 6.35
CA HIS A 162 27.13 -7.10 6.80
C HIS A 162 27.31 -6.99 8.31
N GLY A 163 27.81 -8.05 8.96
CA GLY A 163 28.16 -8.03 10.39
C GLY A 163 26.97 -8.17 11.35
N GLY A 164 25.80 -8.54 10.84
CA GLY A 164 24.66 -8.96 11.67
C GLY A 164 24.76 -10.43 12.06
N ARG A 165 23.84 -10.88 12.93
CA ARG A 165 23.66 -12.30 13.25
C ARG A 165 22.20 -12.68 13.01
N VAL A 166 22.01 -13.90 12.54
CA VAL A 166 20.69 -14.46 12.28
C VAL A 166 20.64 -15.85 12.88
N ALA A 167 19.67 -16.10 13.75
CA ALA A 167 19.34 -17.42 14.26
C ALA A 167 17.88 -17.74 13.93
N ARG A 168 17.59 -19.01 13.63
CA ARG A 168 16.23 -19.48 13.41
C ARG A 168 15.75 -20.12 14.71
N GLY A 169 14.73 -19.54 15.33
CA GLY A 169 14.03 -20.12 16.48
C GLY A 169 12.84 -20.98 16.02
N ASP A 170 12.09 -21.50 16.99
CA ASP A 170 10.95 -22.40 16.72
C ASP A 170 9.79 -21.71 15.98
N GLN A 171 9.61 -20.40 16.23
CA GLN A 171 8.44 -19.64 15.78
C GLN A 171 8.79 -18.44 14.88
N GLY A 172 10.08 -18.18 14.64
CA GLY A 172 10.52 -17.00 13.90
C GLY A 172 12.04 -16.88 13.80
N TRP A 173 12.49 -15.69 13.41
CA TRP A 173 13.91 -15.34 13.36
C TRP A 173 14.33 -14.49 14.55
N ASP A 174 15.51 -14.74 15.07
CA ASP A 174 16.21 -13.84 15.98
C ASP A 174 17.31 -13.12 15.21
N LEU A 175 17.15 -11.80 15.07
CA LEU A 175 17.95 -10.94 14.22
C LEU A 175 18.76 -9.96 15.06
N VAL A 176 20.08 -9.93 14.87
CA VAL A 176 20.96 -8.92 15.46
C VAL A 176 21.50 -8.04 14.33
N TRP A 177 21.15 -6.75 14.38
CA TRP A 177 21.52 -5.77 13.37
C TRP A 177 22.96 -5.26 13.55
N PRO A 178 23.60 -4.76 12.47
CA PRO A 178 24.85 -4.02 12.56
C PRO A 178 24.63 -2.79 13.43
N GLY A 179 25.29 -2.74 14.59
CA GLY A 179 25.05 -1.75 15.65
C GLY A 179 24.47 -2.32 16.95
N GLY A 180 24.20 -3.63 17.01
CA GLY A 180 23.91 -4.35 18.26
C GLY A 180 22.43 -4.41 18.65
N GLN A 181 21.54 -3.75 17.89
CA GLN A 181 20.10 -3.88 18.12
C GLN A 181 19.61 -5.29 17.77
N ALA A 182 18.79 -5.89 18.63
CA ALA A 182 18.20 -7.20 18.41
C ALA A 182 16.68 -7.10 18.20
N ASP A 183 16.17 -7.89 17.25
CA ASP A 183 14.74 -8.17 17.05
C ASP A 183 14.54 -9.68 17.19
N ASN A 184 13.82 -10.10 18.24
CA ASN A 184 13.56 -11.51 18.52
C ASN A 184 12.17 -11.92 18.03
N ASN A 185 11.99 -13.22 17.74
CA ASN A 185 10.73 -13.80 17.28
C ASN A 185 10.11 -13.04 16.09
N VAL A 186 10.93 -12.76 15.09
CA VAL A 186 10.53 -12.02 13.88
C VAL A 186 9.86 -12.94 12.87
N VAL A 187 8.74 -12.48 12.33
CA VAL A 187 8.04 -13.08 11.19
C VAL A 187 7.91 -12.08 10.06
N PHE A 188 7.84 -12.57 8.83
CA PHE A 188 7.69 -11.72 7.64
C PHE A 188 6.31 -11.91 6.99
N MET A 189 5.72 -13.10 7.09
CA MET A 189 4.41 -13.40 6.50
C MET A 189 3.28 -12.86 7.39
N GLY A 190 2.29 -12.20 6.79
CA GLY A 190 1.12 -11.68 7.53
C GLY A 190 0.35 -12.77 8.28
N LYS A 191 0.14 -13.93 7.65
CA LYS A 191 -0.53 -15.08 8.27
C LYS A 191 0.20 -15.63 9.51
N GLU A 192 1.53 -15.53 9.53
CA GLU A 192 2.32 -15.94 10.70
C GLU A 192 2.16 -14.93 11.84
N ALA A 193 2.11 -13.64 11.53
CA ALA A 193 1.87 -12.57 12.50
C ALA A 193 0.47 -12.65 13.13
N GLU A 194 -0.55 -13.01 12.35
CA GLU A 194 -1.91 -13.26 12.86
C GLU A 194 -1.95 -14.46 13.82
N ARG A 195 -1.26 -15.55 13.46
CA ARG A 195 -1.21 -16.77 14.30
C ARG A 195 -0.37 -16.58 15.56
N LEU A 196 0.63 -15.70 15.52
CA LEU A 196 1.58 -15.45 16.61
C LEU A 196 1.57 -13.97 16.99
N PRO A 197 0.60 -13.50 17.79
CA PRO A 197 0.47 -12.07 18.11
C PRO A 197 1.67 -11.48 18.87
N ALA A 198 2.45 -12.32 19.55
CA ALA A 198 3.69 -11.91 20.23
C ALA A 198 4.91 -11.82 19.29
N ALA A 199 4.79 -12.31 18.05
CA ALA A 199 5.85 -12.23 17.05
C ALA A 199 5.91 -10.82 16.45
N ARG A 200 7.12 -10.38 16.12
CA ARG A 200 7.32 -9.07 15.50
C ARG A 200 7.22 -9.20 13.99
N HIS A 201 6.21 -8.59 13.40
CA HIS A 201 6.04 -8.57 11.95
C HIS A 201 6.95 -7.51 11.31
N LEU A 202 7.95 -7.94 10.54
CA LEU A 202 8.82 -7.04 9.78
C LEU A 202 8.38 -6.94 8.32
N THR A 203 8.16 -5.71 7.86
CA THR A 203 7.78 -5.35 6.48
C THR A 203 8.67 -4.23 5.95
N LEU A 204 8.49 -3.82 4.68
CA LEU A 204 9.16 -2.64 4.13
C LEU A 204 8.71 -1.31 4.76
N GLU A 205 7.71 -1.31 5.64
CA GLU A 205 7.33 -0.10 6.39
C GLU A 205 8.35 0.20 7.49
N VAL A 206 9.02 -0.83 7.98
CA VAL A 206 10.06 -0.69 9.00
C VAL A 206 11.27 0.02 8.38
N PRO A 207 11.69 1.20 8.89
CA PRO A 207 12.71 2.02 8.23
C PRO A 207 14.02 1.30 7.90
N ARG A 208 14.52 0.47 8.81
CA ARG A 208 15.76 -0.32 8.59
C ARG A 208 15.65 -1.31 7.44
N VAL A 209 14.48 -1.95 7.29
CA VAL A 209 14.24 -2.96 6.24
C VAL A 209 14.04 -2.24 4.91
N ARG A 210 13.30 -1.12 4.93
CA ARG A 210 13.16 -0.23 3.78
C ARG A 210 14.50 0.28 3.26
N ASP A 211 15.39 0.67 4.18
CA ASP A 211 16.73 1.16 3.84
C ASP A 211 17.56 0.12 3.08
N LEU A 212 17.39 -1.18 3.36
CA LEU A 212 18.04 -2.24 2.58
C LEU A 212 17.61 -2.24 1.10
N ALA A 213 16.32 -1.98 0.86
CA ALA A 213 15.75 -1.97 -0.49
C ALA A 213 16.01 -0.63 -1.24
N THR A 214 16.29 0.46 -0.52
CA THR A 214 16.54 1.78 -1.12
C THR A 214 18.03 2.07 -1.31
N ARG A 215 18.90 1.55 -0.43
CA ARG A 215 20.36 1.76 -0.47
C ARG A 215 21.07 0.56 -1.09
N LEU A 216 20.75 0.29 -2.35
CA LEU A 216 21.40 -0.77 -3.10
C LEU A 216 22.90 -0.47 -3.29
N PRO A 217 23.78 -1.49 -3.25
CA PRO A 217 25.19 -1.30 -3.52
C PRO A 217 25.42 -0.80 -4.94
N ARG A 218 26.55 -0.10 -5.15
CA ARG A 218 27.01 0.36 -6.47
C ARG A 218 28.39 -0.21 -6.75
N CYS A 219 28.62 -0.65 -7.98
CA CYS A 219 29.94 -1.04 -8.45
C CYS A 219 30.72 0.19 -8.93
N ALA A 220 32.00 0.26 -8.59
CA ALA A 220 32.90 1.32 -9.04
C ALA A 220 33.97 0.76 -10.01
N PRO A 221 34.54 1.59 -10.91
CA PRO A 221 35.66 1.20 -11.74
C PRO A 221 36.83 0.65 -10.90
N GLY A 222 37.40 -0.48 -11.31
CA GLY A 222 38.52 -1.13 -10.62
C GLY A 222 38.14 -1.92 -9.36
N GLN A 223 36.86 -1.98 -8.98
CA GLN A 223 36.39 -2.87 -7.92
C GLN A 223 36.58 -4.34 -8.35
N PRO A 224 37.06 -5.23 -7.46
CA PRO A 224 37.30 -6.63 -7.82
C PRO A 224 36.02 -7.34 -8.28
N VAL A 225 36.06 -7.93 -9.47
CA VAL A 225 34.94 -8.70 -10.03
C VAL A 225 35.10 -10.17 -9.70
N SER A 226 34.07 -10.76 -9.08
CA SER A 226 34.08 -12.19 -8.75
C SER A 226 33.81 -13.04 -9.99
N VAL A 227 34.63 -14.08 -10.16
CA VAL A 227 34.42 -15.16 -11.13
C VAL A 227 33.56 -16.22 -10.47
N VAL A 228 32.39 -16.47 -11.02
CA VAL A 228 31.38 -17.35 -10.44
C VAL A 228 30.94 -18.45 -11.38
N SER A 229 30.64 -19.59 -10.79
CA SER A 229 29.87 -20.65 -11.43
C SER A 229 28.48 -20.72 -10.80
N ILE A 230 27.46 -20.78 -11.65
CA ILE A 230 26.07 -20.77 -11.22
C ILE A 230 25.47 -22.13 -11.57
N PRO A 231 24.96 -22.90 -10.59
CA PRO A 231 24.27 -24.16 -10.87
C PRO A 231 23.13 -23.95 -11.88
N GLY A 232 23.01 -24.84 -12.86
CA GLY A 232 22.00 -24.75 -13.93
C GLY A 232 22.41 -23.90 -15.14
N ILE A 233 23.57 -23.24 -15.13
CA ILE A 233 24.12 -22.52 -16.29
C ILE A 233 25.15 -23.39 -17.01
N SER A 234 24.93 -23.62 -18.31
CA SER A 234 25.80 -24.44 -19.17
C SER A 234 27.25 -23.93 -19.21
N GLY A 235 28.21 -24.86 -19.25
CA GLY A 235 29.64 -24.61 -19.44
C GLY A 235 30.02 -23.74 -20.65
N ALA A 236 29.15 -23.71 -21.67
CA ALA A 236 29.35 -22.92 -22.88
C ALA A 236 29.10 -21.41 -22.67
N ILE A 237 28.40 -21.03 -21.60
CA ILE A 237 28.09 -19.63 -21.29
C ILE A 237 29.29 -19.03 -20.56
N GLN A 238 30.05 -18.22 -21.30
CA GLN A 238 31.21 -17.48 -20.79
C GLN A 238 31.06 -16.00 -21.16
N GLY A 239 31.13 -15.15 -20.15
CA GLY A 239 30.89 -13.73 -20.32
C GLY A 239 30.78 -12.98 -19.00
N PHE A 240 30.48 -11.70 -19.10
CA PHE A 240 30.19 -10.86 -17.96
C PHE A 240 28.69 -10.65 -17.83
N TRP A 241 28.15 -10.94 -16.65
CA TRP A 241 26.79 -10.58 -16.28
C TRP A 241 26.82 -9.36 -15.38
N SER A 242 25.93 -8.41 -15.62
CA SER A 242 25.82 -7.21 -14.80
C SER A 242 24.37 -6.76 -14.63
N LEU A 243 24.12 -6.08 -13.52
CA LEU A 243 22.82 -5.57 -13.14
C LEU A 243 22.87 -4.05 -13.08
N TRP A 244 22.05 -3.37 -13.87
CA TRP A 244 22.07 -1.92 -13.98
C TRP A 244 20.76 -1.31 -13.50
N ARG A 245 20.85 -0.25 -12.71
CA ARG A 245 19.72 0.63 -12.40
C ARG A 245 19.73 1.79 -13.38
N ILE A 246 18.66 1.92 -14.16
CA ILE A 246 18.40 3.06 -15.04
C ILE A 246 17.28 3.87 -14.43
N ALA A 247 17.48 5.17 -14.24
CA ALA A 247 16.51 6.05 -13.63
C ALA A 247 16.49 7.43 -14.29
N ILE A 248 15.43 8.18 -13.98
CA ILE A 248 15.32 9.61 -14.30
C ILE A 248 15.51 10.42 -13.01
N ALA A 249 16.49 11.32 -13.02
CA ALA A 249 16.65 12.33 -11.98
C ALA A 249 15.97 13.63 -12.43
N THR A 250 15.20 14.27 -11.54
CA THR A 250 14.51 15.53 -11.84
C THR A 250 15.09 16.65 -10.99
N THR A 251 15.30 17.83 -11.58
CA THR A 251 15.68 19.03 -10.82
C THR A 251 14.57 19.39 -9.83
N GLY A 252 14.88 19.49 -8.54
CA GLY A 252 13.93 19.86 -7.49
C GLY A 252 13.29 18.70 -6.70
N SER A 253 13.55 17.43 -7.03
CA SER A 253 13.30 16.35 -6.08
C SER A 253 14.43 16.37 -5.05
N SER A 254 14.12 16.70 -3.79
CA SER A 254 15.08 16.48 -2.71
C SER A 254 15.47 14.99 -2.68
N SER A 255 16.73 14.70 -2.37
CA SER A 255 17.23 13.33 -2.18
C SER A 255 16.51 12.54 -1.08
N ALA A 256 15.57 13.17 -0.37
CA ALA A 256 14.75 12.59 0.69
C ALA A 256 13.37 12.11 0.22
N GLU A 257 12.87 12.53 -0.95
CA GLU A 257 11.74 11.82 -1.56
C GLU A 257 12.29 10.57 -2.23
N PRO A 258 11.96 9.36 -1.75
CA PRO A 258 12.36 8.14 -2.45
C PRO A 258 11.74 8.24 -3.84
N ALA A 259 12.57 8.52 -4.85
CA ALA A 259 12.15 8.59 -6.24
C ALA A 259 11.27 7.36 -6.49
N GLY A 260 9.95 7.60 -6.62
CA GLY A 260 8.99 6.51 -6.55
C GLY A 260 9.39 5.43 -7.53
N TRP A 261 9.29 4.15 -7.15
CA TRP A 261 9.76 2.99 -7.91
C TRP A 261 9.50 3.06 -9.42
N SER A 262 8.43 3.74 -9.84
CA SER A 262 8.12 4.08 -11.22
C SER A 262 9.21 4.80 -12.03
N ARG A 263 10.12 5.57 -11.39
CA ARG A 263 11.18 6.35 -12.05
C ARG A 263 12.50 5.59 -12.22
N ARG A 264 12.52 4.31 -11.85
CA ARG A 264 13.67 3.43 -11.98
C ARG A 264 13.28 2.12 -12.67
N ARG A 265 14.22 1.55 -13.40
CA ARG A 265 14.16 0.19 -13.96
C ARG A 265 15.47 -0.52 -13.68
N ILE A 266 15.38 -1.83 -13.55
CA ILE A 266 16.55 -2.68 -13.44
C ILE A 266 16.70 -3.44 -14.76
N MET A 267 17.92 -3.44 -15.30
CA MET A 267 18.26 -4.06 -16.56
C MET A 267 19.39 -5.07 -16.33
N PRO A 268 19.16 -6.38 -16.53
CA PRO A 268 20.26 -7.32 -16.63
C PRO A 268 20.92 -7.17 -18.00
N LEU A 269 22.24 -7.31 -18.01
CA LEU A 269 23.06 -7.29 -19.21
C LEU A 269 24.02 -8.49 -19.15
N PHE A 270 24.12 -9.23 -20.25
CA PHE A 270 25.12 -10.27 -20.41
C PHE A 270 25.93 -10.00 -21.66
N LEU A 271 27.22 -9.75 -21.48
CA LEU A 271 28.21 -9.53 -22.53
C LEU A 271 29.08 -10.79 -22.65
N ALA A 272 28.93 -11.52 -23.75
CA ALA A 272 29.74 -12.69 -24.02
C ALA A 272 31.17 -12.30 -24.42
N ASP A 273 32.13 -13.23 -24.29
CA ASP A 273 33.54 -12.99 -24.65
C ASP A 273 33.75 -12.62 -26.12
N GLY A 274 32.82 -13.02 -26.99
CA GLY A 274 32.79 -12.60 -28.39
C GLY A 274 32.30 -11.17 -28.61
N GLY A 275 32.08 -10.38 -27.57
CA GLY A 275 31.62 -8.98 -27.62
C GLY A 275 30.13 -8.79 -27.91
N LYS A 276 29.36 -9.88 -28.05
CA LYS A 276 27.91 -9.83 -28.30
C LYS A 276 27.11 -9.81 -27.00
N VAL A 277 26.02 -9.04 -27.00
CA VAL A 277 25.08 -8.97 -25.88
C VAL A 277 23.92 -9.93 -26.09
N TYR A 278 23.57 -10.72 -25.08
CA TYR A 278 22.46 -11.66 -25.13
C TYR A 278 21.45 -11.40 -24.02
N GLY A 279 20.38 -10.67 -24.36
CA GLY A 279 19.28 -10.35 -23.42
C GLY A 279 18.61 -11.56 -22.77
N PRO A 280 18.23 -12.62 -23.52
CA PRO A 280 17.63 -13.83 -22.95
C PRO A 280 18.55 -14.52 -21.93
N THR A 281 19.84 -14.64 -22.25
CA THR A 281 20.85 -15.21 -21.35
C THR A 281 20.98 -14.37 -20.07
N ALA A 282 20.95 -13.04 -20.19
CA ALA A 282 21.03 -12.13 -19.04
C ALA A 282 19.86 -12.33 -18.06
N ARG A 283 18.64 -12.55 -18.56
CA ARG A 283 17.45 -12.85 -17.74
C ARG A 283 17.53 -14.24 -17.12
N HIS A 284 17.93 -15.23 -17.89
CA HIS A 284 18.10 -16.59 -17.39
C HIS A 284 19.12 -16.67 -16.23
N ILE A 285 20.26 -15.99 -16.37
CA ILE A 285 21.26 -15.89 -15.29
C ILE A 285 20.67 -15.19 -14.06
N TRP A 286 19.89 -14.12 -14.23
CA TRP A 286 19.20 -13.46 -13.12
C TRP A 286 18.30 -14.47 -12.37
N GLU A 287 17.42 -15.17 -13.09
CA GLU A 287 16.50 -16.15 -12.51
C GLU A 287 17.26 -17.23 -11.72
N GLN A 288 18.38 -17.72 -12.25
CA GLN A 288 19.22 -18.70 -11.54
C GLN A 288 19.90 -18.11 -10.29
N LEU A 289 20.34 -16.86 -10.30
CA LEU A 289 20.86 -16.17 -9.11
C LEU A 289 19.79 -15.97 -8.04
N MET A 290 18.52 -15.87 -8.44
CA MET A 290 17.40 -15.84 -7.50
C MET A 290 17.07 -17.24 -6.96
N ALA A 291 17.34 -18.32 -7.69
CA ALA A 291 17.01 -19.68 -7.23
C ALA A 291 18.15 -20.36 -6.46
N THR A 292 19.40 -20.08 -6.83
CA THR A 292 20.59 -20.84 -6.39
C THR A 292 21.65 -19.93 -5.78
N SER A 293 22.63 -20.52 -5.10
CA SER A 293 23.81 -19.80 -4.61
C SER A 293 24.98 -19.98 -5.57
N PRO A 294 25.57 -18.89 -6.11
CA PRO A 294 26.73 -18.97 -6.97
C PRO A 294 27.97 -19.44 -6.19
N GLN A 295 28.83 -20.23 -6.83
CA GLN A 295 30.13 -20.63 -6.30
C GLN A 295 31.21 -19.69 -6.83
N ILE A 296 31.89 -18.99 -5.92
CA ILE A 296 33.01 -18.10 -6.27
C ILE A 296 34.25 -18.97 -6.55
N ARG A 297 34.79 -18.89 -7.76
CA ARG A 297 36.00 -19.62 -8.18
C ARG A 297 37.27 -18.81 -8.02
N ALA A 298 37.20 -17.53 -8.39
CA ALA A 298 38.32 -16.62 -8.38
C ALA A 298 37.84 -15.17 -8.30
N ILE A 299 38.78 -14.25 -8.16
CA ILE A 299 38.55 -12.81 -8.24
C ILE A 299 39.46 -12.28 -9.35
N LEU A 300 38.91 -11.49 -10.27
CA LEU A 300 39.71 -10.87 -11.32
C LEU A 300 40.67 -9.85 -10.72
N ASP A 301 41.83 -9.68 -11.36
CA ASP A 301 42.76 -8.64 -10.98
C ASP A 301 42.15 -7.23 -11.21
N PRO A 302 42.67 -6.19 -10.55
CA PRO A 302 42.11 -4.84 -10.65
C PRO A 302 42.10 -4.28 -12.09
N GLN A 303 43.10 -4.60 -12.90
CA GLN A 303 43.22 -4.08 -14.26
C GLN A 303 42.19 -4.75 -15.19
N ALA A 304 42.05 -6.07 -15.12
CA ALA A 304 40.99 -6.81 -15.83
C ALA A 304 39.59 -6.37 -15.38
N SER A 305 39.41 -6.13 -14.07
CA SER A 305 38.14 -5.63 -13.52
C SER A 305 37.77 -4.25 -14.07
N GLN A 306 38.77 -3.36 -14.25
CA GLN A 306 38.56 -2.04 -14.83
C GLN A 306 38.20 -2.11 -16.33
N VAL A 307 38.87 -2.97 -17.09
CA VAL A 307 38.57 -3.21 -18.51
C VAL A 307 37.14 -3.76 -18.67
N ALA A 308 36.78 -4.77 -17.88
CA ALA A 308 35.44 -5.36 -17.89
C ALA A 308 34.36 -4.32 -17.56
N PHE A 309 34.61 -3.46 -16.56
CA PHE A 309 33.69 -2.37 -16.22
C PHE A 309 33.46 -1.42 -17.40
N ALA A 310 34.53 -1.00 -18.09
CA ALA A 310 34.43 -0.07 -19.21
C ALA A 310 33.74 -0.68 -20.45
N GLU A 311 33.89 -1.97 -20.69
CA GLU A 311 33.15 -2.69 -21.75
C GLU A 311 31.67 -2.83 -21.42
N LEU A 312 31.35 -3.24 -20.19
CA LEU A 312 29.98 -3.35 -19.72
C LEU A 312 29.27 -2.00 -19.69
N GLN A 313 29.96 -0.92 -19.31
CA GLN A 313 29.38 0.42 -19.32
C GLN A 313 28.98 0.83 -20.74
N ARG A 314 29.85 0.65 -21.73
CA ARG A 314 29.54 0.95 -23.14
C ARG A 314 28.33 0.15 -23.63
N ALA A 315 28.30 -1.14 -23.34
CA ALA A 315 27.15 -1.99 -23.68
C ALA A 315 25.87 -1.58 -22.92
N ALA A 316 25.97 -1.19 -21.65
CA ALA A 316 24.83 -0.74 -20.87
C ALA A 316 24.25 0.59 -21.39
N GLU A 317 25.09 1.52 -21.84
CA GLU A 317 24.67 2.79 -22.45
C GLU A 317 23.91 2.55 -23.77
N GLU A 318 24.41 1.65 -24.62
CA GLU A 318 23.76 1.30 -25.89
C GLU A 318 22.41 0.59 -25.67
N TYR A 319 22.40 -0.50 -24.90
CA TYR A 319 21.22 -1.34 -24.70
C TYR A 319 20.24 -0.78 -23.65
N GLY A 320 20.70 0.15 -22.79
CA GLY A 320 19.88 0.84 -21.80
C GLY A 320 19.10 2.02 -22.35
N LYS A 321 19.48 2.57 -23.51
CA LYS A 321 18.80 3.72 -24.12
C LYS A 321 17.29 3.50 -24.33
N PRO A 322 16.80 2.37 -24.90
CA PRO A 322 15.37 2.14 -25.03
C PRO A 322 14.62 2.09 -23.69
N VAL A 323 15.28 1.59 -22.63
CA VAL A 323 14.70 1.53 -21.28
C VAL A 323 14.57 2.94 -20.70
N TYR A 324 15.58 3.78 -20.91
CA TYR A 324 15.54 5.18 -20.51
C TYR A 324 14.47 5.97 -21.27
N ASP A 325 14.38 5.81 -22.60
CA ASP A 325 13.40 6.50 -23.43
C ASP A 325 11.96 6.15 -23.00
N ALA A 326 11.70 4.88 -22.68
CA ALA A 326 10.42 4.44 -22.13
C ALA A 326 10.11 5.08 -20.75
N LEU A 327 11.11 5.23 -19.88
CA LEU A 327 10.97 5.92 -18.59
C LEU A 327 10.63 7.41 -18.77
N VAL A 328 11.31 8.09 -19.70
CA VAL A 328 11.05 9.50 -20.02
C VAL A 328 9.65 9.67 -20.60
N GLN A 329 9.21 8.78 -21.49
CA GLN A 329 7.87 8.82 -22.05
C GLN A 329 6.81 8.65 -20.96
N GLN A 330 6.96 7.64 -20.08
CA GLN A 330 6.04 7.41 -18.96
C GLN A 330 5.97 8.62 -18.02
N HIS A 331 7.12 9.25 -17.73
CA HIS A 331 7.19 10.43 -16.89
C HIS A 331 6.49 11.63 -17.52
N ARG A 332 6.70 11.88 -18.81
CA ARG A 332 6.00 12.94 -19.55
C ARG A 332 4.49 12.74 -19.56
N SER A 333 4.01 11.53 -19.84
CA SER A 333 2.58 11.22 -19.81
C SER A 333 1.98 11.46 -18.42
N ARG A 334 2.71 11.12 -17.35
CA ARG A 334 2.27 11.41 -15.98
C ARG A 334 2.20 12.90 -15.69
N LEU A 335 3.19 13.69 -16.10
CA LEU A 335 3.17 15.14 -15.92
C LEU A 335 2.00 15.79 -16.66
N VAL A 336 1.65 15.29 -17.84
CA VAL A 336 0.45 15.76 -18.58
C VAL A 336 -0.82 15.47 -17.78
N GLN A 337 -0.99 14.24 -17.29
CA GLN A 337 -2.15 13.87 -16.47
C GLN A 337 -2.22 14.66 -15.14
N GLU A 338 -1.07 14.87 -14.48
CA GLU A 338 -0.97 15.67 -13.26
C GLU A 338 -1.39 17.12 -13.52
N ARG A 339 -0.96 17.70 -14.66
CA ARG A 339 -1.36 19.03 -15.11
C ARG A 339 -2.86 19.12 -15.38
N GLU A 340 -3.43 18.18 -16.14
CA GLU A 340 -4.86 18.17 -16.45
C GLU A 340 -5.74 18.09 -15.19
N LYS A 341 -5.38 17.19 -14.25
CA LYS A 341 -6.05 17.07 -12.95
C LYS A 341 -5.94 18.35 -12.14
N ALA A 342 -4.76 18.97 -12.13
CA ALA A 342 -4.54 20.22 -11.41
C ALA A 342 -5.40 21.36 -11.99
N VAL A 343 -5.48 21.49 -13.31
CA VAL A 343 -6.34 22.50 -13.97
C VAL A 343 -7.79 22.37 -13.50
N TYR A 344 -8.34 21.15 -13.49
CA TYR A 344 -9.69 20.90 -12.99
C TYR A 344 -9.83 21.24 -11.50
N ALA A 345 -8.88 20.79 -10.67
CA ALA A 345 -8.90 21.03 -9.22
C ALA A 345 -8.82 22.52 -8.86
N PHE A 346 -7.93 23.28 -9.50
CA PHE A 346 -7.81 24.73 -9.30
C PHE A 346 -9.06 25.46 -9.78
N ALA A 347 -9.64 25.06 -10.92
CA ALA A 347 -10.89 25.64 -11.40
C ALA A 347 -12.07 25.39 -10.43
N ALA A 348 -12.19 24.19 -9.89
CA ALA A 348 -13.20 23.84 -8.89
C ALA A 348 -13.02 24.67 -7.59
N ARG A 349 -11.79 24.77 -7.08
CA ARG A 349 -11.47 25.59 -5.90
C ARG A 349 -11.77 27.08 -6.14
N ARG A 350 -11.51 27.59 -7.35
CA ARG A 350 -11.83 28.98 -7.72
C ARG A 350 -13.34 29.25 -7.67
N LYS A 351 -14.15 28.36 -8.25
CA LYS A 351 -15.63 28.44 -8.18
C LYS A 351 -16.15 28.37 -6.73
N ALA A 352 -15.55 27.54 -5.88
CA ALA A 352 -15.92 27.45 -4.47
C ALA A 352 -15.62 28.75 -3.71
N ILE A 353 -14.48 29.40 -4.00
CA ILE A 353 -14.10 30.69 -3.40
C ILE A 353 -15.07 31.81 -3.83
N GLU A 354 -15.56 31.79 -5.07
CA GLU A 354 -16.52 32.80 -5.57
C GLU A 354 -17.84 32.82 -4.79
N ARG A 355 -18.26 31.68 -4.22
CA ARG A 355 -19.47 31.54 -3.40
C ARG A 355 -19.35 32.13 -1.98
N ILE A 356 -18.15 32.58 -1.57
CA ILE A 356 -17.92 33.19 -0.26
C ILE A 356 -18.50 34.62 -0.24
N GLY A 357 -19.43 34.88 0.68
CA GLY A 357 -20.15 36.17 0.76
C GLY A 357 -19.28 37.36 1.21
N LEU A 358 -18.24 37.13 2.01
CA LEU A 358 -17.34 38.19 2.50
C LEU A 358 -16.23 38.49 1.48
N ALA A 359 -16.27 39.69 0.87
CA ALA A 359 -15.34 40.09 -0.18
C ALA A 359 -13.85 40.06 0.24
N GLN A 360 -13.53 40.47 1.48
CA GLN A 360 -12.16 40.42 2.00
C GLN A 360 -11.62 38.98 2.09
N VAL A 361 -12.42 38.05 2.59
CA VAL A 361 -12.06 36.63 2.71
C VAL A 361 -11.90 35.99 1.33
N ARG A 362 -12.81 36.30 0.40
CA ARG A 362 -12.75 35.84 -0.98
C ARG A 362 -11.48 36.31 -1.69
N ASN A 363 -11.14 37.60 -1.57
CA ASN A 363 -9.93 38.16 -2.19
C ASN A 363 -8.65 37.55 -1.60
N HIS A 364 -8.58 37.39 -0.27
CA HIS A 364 -7.45 36.73 0.38
C HIS A 364 -7.27 35.28 -0.08
N ARG A 365 -8.34 34.48 -0.07
CA ARG A 365 -8.30 33.08 -0.53
C ARG A 365 -7.98 32.95 -2.02
N ARG A 366 -8.45 33.88 -2.85
CA ARG A 366 -8.13 33.91 -4.29
C ARG A 366 -6.64 34.17 -4.52
N ASN A 367 -6.04 35.10 -3.76
CA ASN A 367 -4.60 35.37 -3.86
C ASN A 367 -3.76 34.17 -3.40
N LEU A 368 -4.14 33.52 -2.29
CA LEU A 368 -3.49 32.29 -1.84
C LEU A 368 -3.56 31.19 -2.90
N LEU A 369 -4.74 30.96 -3.49
CA LEU A 369 -4.92 29.96 -4.54
C LEU A 369 -4.06 30.27 -5.78
N ALA A 370 -3.91 31.54 -6.16
CA ALA A 370 -3.06 31.93 -7.27
C ALA A 370 -1.57 31.69 -6.99
N MET A 371 -1.11 31.94 -5.76
CA MET A 371 0.26 31.62 -5.34
C MET A 371 0.52 30.11 -5.34
N GLU A 372 -0.43 29.30 -4.86
CA GLU A 372 -0.35 27.83 -4.91
C GLU A 372 -0.31 27.31 -6.35
N GLU A 373 -1.17 27.85 -7.22
CA GLU A 373 -1.24 27.48 -8.64
C GLU A 373 0.08 27.80 -9.35
N GLN A 374 0.65 29.00 -9.11
CA GLN A 374 1.94 29.39 -9.65
C GLN A 374 3.08 28.48 -9.16
N ALA A 375 3.16 28.25 -7.85
CA ALA A 375 4.18 27.38 -7.27
C ALA A 375 4.07 25.94 -7.80
N PHE A 376 2.86 25.45 -8.02
CA PHE A 376 2.61 24.13 -8.60
C PHE A 376 3.16 24.04 -10.04
N TYR A 377 2.88 25.02 -10.90
CA TYR A 377 3.41 25.03 -12.26
C TYR A 377 4.93 25.15 -12.30
N GLU A 378 5.53 25.98 -11.45
CA GLU A 378 7.00 26.06 -11.32
C GLU A 378 7.62 24.73 -10.90
N GLN A 379 6.99 23.98 -9.99
CA GLN A 379 7.44 22.65 -9.62
C GLN A 379 7.27 21.64 -10.78
N LEU A 380 6.18 21.73 -11.54
CA LEU A 380 5.92 20.86 -12.69
C LEU A 380 6.95 21.09 -13.81
N ASP A 381 7.31 22.34 -14.06
CA ASP A 381 8.36 22.72 -15.01
C ASP A 381 9.74 22.22 -14.57
N LYS A 382 10.08 22.35 -13.28
CA LYS A 382 11.30 21.75 -12.72
C LYS A 382 11.32 20.22 -12.89
N LYS A 383 10.20 19.54 -12.60
CA LYS A 383 10.05 18.08 -12.81
C LYS A 383 10.16 17.68 -14.29
N SER A 384 9.90 18.58 -15.24
CA SER A 384 9.98 18.28 -16.69
C SER A 384 11.42 18.05 -17.17
N GLN A 385 12.40 18.63 -16.47
CA GLN A 385 13.81 18.45 -16.74
C GLN A 385 14.29 17.11 -16.14
N ALA A 386 14.29 16.08 -16.97
CA ALA A 386 14.76 14.75 -16.62
C ALA A 386 16.20 14.54 -17.11
N HIS A 387 17.07 14.06 -16.22
CA HIS A 387 18.44 13.66 -16.51
C HIS A 387 18.59 12.14 -16.37
N PRO A 388 19.37 11.49 -17.24
CA PRO A 388 19.65 10.06 -17.13
C PRO A 388 20.53 9.76 -15.92
N GLU A 389 20.14 8.77 -15.14
CA GLU A 389 20.97 8.15 -14.12
C GLU A 389 21.13 6.67 -14.48
N MET A 390 22.37 6.21 -14.61
CA MET A 390 22.70 4.80 -14.85
C MET A 390 23.75 4.36 -13.84
N VAL A 391 23.41 3.35 -13.03
CA VAL A 391 24.27 2.87 -11.94
C VAL A 391 24.41 1.34 -12.01
N PRO A 392 25.63 0.80 -12.10
CA PRO A 392 25.85 -0.63 -12.00
C PRO A 392 25.71 -1.05 -10.54
N LEU A 393 24.87 -2.06 -10.29
CA LEU A 393 24.58 -2.60 -8.96
C LEU A 393 25.45 -3.83 -8.66
N ILE A 394 25.61 -4.71 -9.65
CA ILE A 394 26.35 -5.97 -9.54
C ILE A 394 27.08 -6.22 -10.86
N ILE A 395 28.32 -6.72 -10.78
CA ILE A 395 29.09 -7.22 -11.92
C ILE A 395 29.69 -8.57 -11.53
N LEU A 396 29.49 -9.58 -12.37
CA LEU A 396 29.99 -10.95 -12.18
C LEU A 396 30.61 -11.43 -13.49
N ARG A 397 31.73 -12.14 -13.38
CA ARG A 397 32.28 -12.95 -14.47
C ARG A 397 31.64 -14.34 -14.35
N VAL A 398 30.89 -14.76 -15.36
CA VAL A 398 30.21 -16.07 -15.38
C VAL A 398 31.06 -17.04 -16.17
N GLU A 399 31.44 -18.12 -15.50
CA GLU A 399 32.09 -19.27 -16.11
C GLU A 399 31.26 -20.51 -15.77
N GLY A 400 30.64 -21.11 -16.78
CA GLY A 400 29.78 -22.28 -16.56
C GLY A 400 30.49 -23.41 -15.81
N GLY A 401 29.69 -24.21 -15.10
CA GLY A 401 30.12 -25.49 -14.53
C GLY A 401 30.69 -26.39 -15.63
N ARG A 402 31.78 -27.12 -15.38
CA ARG A 402 31.94 -28.40 -16.07
C ARG A 402 30.83 -29.28 -15.48
N GLU A 403 29.92 -29.75 -16.32
CA GLU A 403 28.95 -30.79 -15.93
C GLU A 403 29.67 -32.03 -15.41
#